data_AF-A0AAV4XRZ6-F1
#
_entry.id   AF-A0AAV4XRZ6-F1
#
_cell.length_a   1.000
_cell.length_b   1.000
_cell.length_c   1.000
_cell.angle_alpha   90.00
_cell.angle_beta   90.00
_cell.angle_gamma   90.00
#
_symmetry.space_group_name_H-M   'P 1'
#
loop_
_entity.id
_entity.type
_entity.pdbx_description
1 polymer ?
#
loop_
_entity_poly.entity_id
_entity_poly.type
_entity_poly.pdbx_seq_one_letter_code
_entity_poly.pdbx_strand_id
1 'polypeptide(L)'
;MSFSIDKLSKNLRSTKNLKSVFKETAKHFPEDKLDLITRKGVYPYDYMDCEEKYKETELPPKEAFYNRLNECDISDEDYKHAQNVWKSFNINNLREYSELYVKTDVLILADIFEKFRDVCLKTYKLDPAWYFTAPGLSWNAMLKKPKLN
;
A
#
# COMPACT_ATOMS: atom_id res chain seq x y z
N MET A 1 -10.49 6.28 12.85
CA MET A 1 -9.35 6.96 12.21
C MET A 1 -9.02 6.18 10.95
N SER A 2 -9.45 6.65 9.77
CA SER A 2 -8.97 6.10 8.50
C SER A 2 -7.65 6.81 8.19
N PHE A 3 -6.55 6.07 8.14
CA PHE A 3 -5.30 6.58 7.62
C PHE A 3 -5.09 6.03 6.21
N SER A 4 -4.66 6.88 5.29
CA SER A 4 -4.27 6.44 3.94
C SER A 4 -3.16 5.40 4.03
N ILE A 5 -3.16 4.44 3.10
CA ILE A 5 -2.09 3.44 2.97
C ILE A 5 -0.71 4.09 2.90
N ASP A 6 -0.60 5.30 2.31
CA ASP A 6 0.63 6.08 2.25
C ASP A 6 1.16 6.44 3.65
N LYS A 7 0.27 6.86 4.55
CA LYS A 7 0.66 7.22 5.91
C LYS A 7 1.04 5.99 6.72
N LEU A 8 0.34 4.88 6.51
CA LEU A 8 0.62 3.61 7.20
C LEU A 8 1.93 2.98 6.72
N SER A 9 2.17 2.95 5.41
CA SER A 9 3.43 2.46 4.84
C SER A 9 4.62 3.30 5.28
N LYS A 10 4.50 4.64 5.28
CA LYS A 10 5.52 5.56 5.82
C LYS A 10 5.84 5.27 7.29
N ASN A 11 4.83 5.04 8.13
CA ASN A 11 5.03 4.69 9.54
C ASN A 11 5.79 3.37 9.68
N LEU A 12 5.45 2.35 8.89
CA LEU A 12 6.13 1.05 8.91
C LEU A 12 7.59 1.16 8.43
N ARG A 13 7.83 1.94 7.38
CA ARG A 13 9.16 2.20 6.80
C ARG A 13 10.12 2.94 7.75
N SER A 14 9.62 3.63 8.78
CA SER A 14 10.47 4.28 9.80
C SER A 14 11.31 3.29 10.63
N THR A 15 11.00 1.99 10.54
CA THR A 15 11.75 0.92 11.21
C THR A 15 12.93 0.48 10.34
N LYS A 16 14.14 0.39 10.91
CA LYS A 16 15.40 0.13 10.17
C LYS A 16 15.47 -1.17 9.35
N ASN A 17 14.54 -2.12 9.53
CA ASN A 17 14.58 -3.41 8.85
C ASN A 17 13.26 -3.67 8.08
N LEU A 18 13.22 -3.23 6.83
CA LEU A 18 12.05 -3.37 5.94
C LEU A 18 11.63 -4.83 5.76
N LYS A 19 12.58 -5.76 5.62
CA LYS A 19 12.30 -7.19 5.46
C LYS A 19 11.57 -7.80 6.64
N SER A 20 11.92 -7.37 7.86
CA SER A 20 11.26 -7.84 9.09
C SER A 20 9.84 -7.27 9.28
N VAL A 21 9.57 -6.12 8.66
CA VAL A 21 8.31 -5.38 8.79
C VAL A 21 7.33 -5.75 7.69
N PHE A 22 7.81 -5.86 6.45
CA PHE A 22 7.05 -6.21 5.27
C PHE A 22 7.31 -7.68 4.90
N LYS A 23 6.91 -8.59 5.78
CA LYS A 23 7.21 -10.02 5.66
C LYS A 23 6.56 -10.63 4.43
N GLU A 24 5.30 -10.29 4.16
CA GLU A 24 4.56 -10.82 3.02
C GLU A 24 5.13 -10.24 1.73
N THR A 25 5.38 -8.93 1.68
CA THR A 25 6.02 -8.29 0.51
C THR A 25 7.41 -8.89 0.23
N ALA A 26 8.21 -9.15 1.26
CA ALA A 26 9.55 -9.74 1.14
C ALA A 26 9.58 -11.19 0.65
N LYS A 27 8.46 -11.92 0.68
CA LYS A 27 8.36 -13.26 0.06
C LYS A 27 8.26 -13.19 -1.46
N HIS A 28 7.73 -12.10 -2.00
CA HIS A 28 7.44 -11.96 -3.42
C HIS A 28 8.44 -11.12 -4.19
N PHE A 29 9.29 -10.36 -3.49
CA PHE A 29 10.22 -9.43 -4.09
C PHE A 29 11.61 -9.52 -3.45
N PRO A 30 12.67 -9.32 -4.24
CA PRO A 30 14.03 -9.33 -3.73
C PRO A 30 14.29 -8.09 -2.84
N GLU A 31 15.25 -8.22 -1.94
CA GLU A 31 15.51 -7.24 -0.87
C GLU A 31 15.95 -5.87 -1.40
N ASP A 32 16.66 -5.84 -2.53
CA ASP A 32 17.09 -4.62 -3.22
C ASP A 32 15.92 -3.81 -3.81
N LYS A 33 14.78 -4.47 -4.07
CA LYS A 33 13.56 -3.82 -4.61
C LYS A 33 12.55 -3.45 -3.52
N LEU A 34 12.73 -3.93 -2.30
CA LEU A 34 11.78 -3.71 -1.19
C LEU A 34 11.57 -2.22 -0.89
N ASP A 35 12.63 -1.41 -0.87
CA ASP A 35 12.46 0.02 -0.59
C ASP A 35 11.60 0.73 -1.67
N LEU A 36 11.72 0.27 -2.92
CA LEU A 36 10.96 0.82 -4.03
C LEU A 36 9.48 0.47 -3.93
N ILE A 37 9.15 -0.80 -3.67
CA ILE A 37 7.75 -1.26 -3.65
C ILE A 37 7.02 -0.98 -2.33
N THR A 38 7.73 -0.75 -1.22
CA THR A 38 7.09 -0.42 0.07
C THR A 38 6.61 1.03 0.12
N ARG A 39 7.05 1.88 -0.82
CA ARG A 39 6.43 3.18 -1.09
C ARG A 39 5.11 2.94 -1.83
N LYS A 40 4.09 3.72 -1.47
CA LYS A 40 2.80 3.67 -2.18
C LYS A 40 3.02 3.95 -3.67
N GLY A 41 2.57 3.03 -4.52
CA GLY A 41 2.59 3.22 -5.97
C GLY A 41 1.61 4.30 -6.43
N VAL A 42 1.82 4.80 -7.63
CA VAL A 42 0.92 5.72 -8.32
C VAL A 42 0.37 5.08 -9.58
N TYR A 43 -0.88 5.37 -9.90
CA TYR A 43 -1.58 4.69 -10.98
C TYR A 43 -2.49 5.67 -11.73
N PRO A 44 -2.49 5.66 -13.08
CA PRO A 44 -3.26 6.60 -13.87
C PRO A 44 -4.68 6.03 -14.10
N TYR A 45 -5.53 6.10 -13.08
CA TYR A 45 -6.87 5.47 -13.10
C TYR A 45 -7.76 5.97 -14.23
N ASP A 46 -7.82 7.30 -14.42
CA ASP A 46 -8.67 7.90 -15.46
C ASP A 46 -8.13 7.63 -16.87
N TYR A 47 -6.81 7.40 -16.99
CA TYR A 47 -6.21 7.02 -18.25
C TYR A 47 -6.58 5.58 -18.62
N MET A 48 -6.66 4.65 -17.67
CA MET A 48 -6.92 3.23 -17.94
C MET A 48 -8.41 2.93 -18.18
N ASP A 49 -8.97 3.52 -19.23
CA ASP A 49 -10.40 3.47 -19.59
C ASP A 49 -10.78 2.37 -20.59
N CYS A 50 -9.80 1.75 -21.27
CA CYS A 50 -10.03 0.68 -22.24
C CYS A 50 -8.94 -0.40 -22.20
N GLU A 51 -9.25 -1.57 -22.74
CA GLU A 51 -8.35 -2.72 -22.68
C GLU A 51 -7.14 -2.55 -23.61
N GLU A 52 -7.27 -1.79 -24.69
CA GLU A 52 -6.19 -1.52 -25.64
C GLU A 52 -5.00 -0.83 -24.97
N LYS A 53 -5.25 0.02 -23.97
CA LYS A 53 -4.21 0.73 -23.22
C LYS A 53 -3.28 -0.22 -22.50
N TYR A 54 -3.74 -1.39 -22.06
CA TYR A 54 -2.85 -2.40 -21.45
C TYR A 54 -1.71 -2.86 -22.38
N LYS A 55 -1.87 -2.71 -23.69
CA LYS A 55 -0.86 -3.08 -24.69
C LYS A 55 0.16 -1.97 -24.96
N GLU A 56 -0.07 -0.76 -24.46
CA GLU A 56 0.87 0.35 -24.59
C GLU A 56 2.18 0.01 -23.89
N THR A 57 3.29 0.31 -24.56
CA THR A 57 4.64 -0.11 -24.14
C THR A 57 5.42 1.00 -23.44
N GLU A 58 4.76 2.13 -23.19
CA GLU A 58 5.34 3.30 -22.56
C GLU A 58 4.52 3.69 -21.33
N LEU A 59 5.20 4.29 -20.35
CA LEU A 59 4.51 4.88 -19.21
C LEU A 59 3.74 6.13 -19.68
N PRO A 60 2.45 6.28 -19.33
CA PRO A 60 1.65 7.44 -19.70
C PRO A 60 2.32 8.75 -19.26
N PRO A 61 2.04 9.85 -19.97
CA PRO A 61 2.57 11.15 -19.60
C PRO A 61 2.05 11.59 -18.22
N LYS A 62 2.75 12.53 -17.56
CA LYS A 62 2.45 12.93 -16.17
C LYS A 62 1.01 13.42 -16.01
N GLU A 63 0.49 14.11 -17.02
CA GLU A 63 -0.87 14.66 -17.09
C GLU A 63 -1.94 13.56 -17.04
N ALA A 64 -1.61 12.34 -17.49
CA ALA A 64 -2.51 11.19 -17.44
C ALA A 64 -2.70 10.62 -16.01
N PHE A 65 -1.86 11.05 -15.04
CA PHE A 65 -1.98 10.69 -13.63
C PHE A 65 -2.82 11.69 -12.82
N TYR A 66 -3.47 12.65 -13.47
CA TYR A 66 -4.35 13.61 -12.82
C TYR A 66 -5.44 12.89 -12.02
N ASN A 67 -5.61 13.28 -10.76
CA ASN A 67 -6.60 12.67 -9.87
C ASN A 67 -7.88 13.52 -9.87
N ARG A 68 -8.89 13.12 -10.64
CA ARG A 68 -10.18 13.82 -10.69
C ARG A 68 -10.92 13.90 -9.34
N LEU A 69 -10.72 12.93 -8.44
CA LEU A 69 -11.41 12.93 -7.14
C LEU A 69 -10.90 14.02 -6.21
N ASN A 70 -9.62 14.40 -6.36
CA ASN A 70 -8.99 15.44 -5.55
C ASN A 70 -8.66 16.70 -6.36
N GLU A 71 -9.02 16.71 -7.65
CA GLU A 71 -8.68 17.76 -8.62
C GLU A 71 -7.21 18.19 -8.60
N CYS A 72 -6.30 17.25 -8.37
CA CYS A 72 -4.87 17.51 -8.20
C CYS A 72 -4.01 16.72 -9.19
N ASP A 73 -2.99 17.39 -9.72
CA ASP A 73 -1.88 16.75 -10.42
C ASP A 73 -1.04 15.88 -9.48
N ILE A 74 -0.39 14.88 -10.07
CA ILE A 74 0.64 14.12 -9.39
C ILE A 74 1.88 14.98 -9.13
N SER A 75 2.56 14.76 -8.00
CA SER A 75 3.84 15.42 -7.72
C SER A 75 4.95 14.95 -8.67
N ASP A 76 5.96 15.78 -8.90
CA ASP A 76 7.13 15.38 -9.69
C ASP A 76 7.86 14.20 -9.03
N GLU A 77 7.90 14.15 -7.71
CA GLU A 77 8.53 13.07 -6.95
C GLU A 77 7.80 11.74 -7.09
N ASP A 78 6.48 11.76 -7.21
CA ASP A 78 5.66 10.56 -7.40
C ASP A 78 5.70 10.08 -8.85
N TYR A 79 5.69 10.99 -9.83
CA TYR A 79 5.86 10.60 -11.23
C TYR A 79 7.26 10.04 -11.49
N LYS A 80 8.31 10.67 -10.93
CA LYS A 80 9.68 10.12 -10.98
C LYS A 80 9.78 8.75 -10.31
N HIS A 81 8.98 8.52 -9.26
CA HIS A 81 8.91 7.21 -8.63
C HIS A 81 8.28 6.16 -9.57
N ALA A 82 7.19 6.48 -10.28
CA ALA A 82 6.60 5.61 -11.29
C ALA A 82 7.62 5.25 -12.39
N GLN A 83 8.36 6.24 -12.89
CA GLN A 83 9.42 6.03 -13.88
C GLN A 83 10.53 5.11 -13.34
N ASN A 84 10.92 5.28 -12.08
CA ASN A 84 11.90 4.42 -11.44
C ASN A 84 11.39 2.98 -11.28
N VAL A 85 10.12 2.78 -10.93
CA VAL A 85 9.46 1.47 -10.86
C VAL A 85 9.46 0.81 -12.24
N TRP A 86 8.99 1.54 -13.26
CA TRP A 86 8.94 1.08 -14.64
C TRP A 86 10.29 0.54 -15.13
N LYS A 87 11.36 1.32 -14.93
CA LYS A 87 12.72 0.94 -15.30
C LYS A 87 13.28 -0.19 -14.42
N SER A 88 13.04 -0.13 -13.11
CA SER A 88 13.61 -1.10 -12.16
C SER A 88 13.06 -2.50 -12.31
N PHE A 89 11.83 -2.64 -12.79
CA PHE A 89 11.16 -3.91 -13.00
C PHE A 89 11.14 -4.35 -14.48
N ASN A 90 11.81 -3.61 -15.37
CA ASN A 90 11.84 -3.87 -16.82
C ASN A 90 10.44 -4.08 -17.40
N ILE A 91 9.53 -3.18 -17.06
CA ILE A 91 8.13 -3.26 -17.45
C ILE A 91 8.01 -2.98 -18.94
N ASN A 92 7.36 -3.89 -19.67
CA ASN A 92 7.25 -3.82 -21.13
C ASN A 92 5.96 -3.19 -21.61
N ASN A 93 4.91 -3.21 -20.78
CA ASN A 93 3.60 -2.69 -21.13
C ASN A 93 2.80 -2.28 -19.89
N LEU A 94 1.71 -1.55 -20.11
CA LEU A 94 0.85 -1.09 -19.02
C LEU A 94 0.17 -2.24 -18.27
N ARG A 95 -0.07 -3.40 -18.90
CA ARG A 95 -0.57 -4.58 -18.20
C ARG A 95 0.35 -5.03 -17.07
N GLU A 96 1.64 -5.19 -17.37
CA GLU A 96 2.65 -5.56 -16.39
C GLU A 96 2.76 -4.52 -15.27
N TYR A 97 2.62 -3.23 -15.61
CA TYR A 97 2.55 -2.15 -14.62
C TYR A 97 1.35 -2.28 -13.69
N SER A 98 0.16 -2.54 -14.24
CA SER A 98 -1.08 -2.72 -13.48
C SER A 98 -1.02 -3.96 -12.59
N GLU A 99 -0.53 -5.07 -13.10
CA GLU A 99 -0.35 -6.30 -12.32
C GLU A 99 0.62 -6.08 -11.15
N LEU A 100 1.74 -5.40 -11.40
CA LEU A 100 2.69 -5.03 -10.35
C LEU A 100 2.04 -4.09 -9.32
N TYR A 101 1.33 -3.06 -9.76
CA TYR A 101 0.66 -2.09 -8.90
C TYR A 101 -0.35 -2.76 -7.96
N VAL A 102 -1.25 -3.59 -8.51
CA VAL A 102 -2.26 -4.30 -7.72
C VAL A 102 -1.61 -5.28 -6.75
N LYS A 103 -0.58 -6.01 -7.20
CA LYS A 103 0.15 -6.96 -6.36
C LYS A 103 0.83 -6.27 -5.18
N THR A 104 1.51 -5.14 -5.41
CA THR A 104 2.17 -4.41 -4.32
C THR A 104 1.17 -3.81 -3.35
N ASP A 105 0.06 -3.24 -3.83
CA ASP A 105 -0.98 -2.67 -2.96
C ASP A 105 -1.59 -3.73 -2.03
N VAL A 106 -1.89 -4.91 -2.55
CA VAL A 106 -2.41 -6.05 -1.75
C VAL A 106 -1.39 -6.52 -0.72
N LEU A 107 -0.11 -6.67 -1.10
CA LEU A 107 0.93 -7.16 -0.19
C LEU A 107 1.23 -6.16 0.93
N ILE A 108 1.29 -4.86 0.62
CA ILE A 108 1.49 -3.81 1.62
C ILE A 108 0.29 -3.77 2.58
N LEU A 109 -0.94 -3.92 2.08
CA LEU A 109 -2.13 -4.00 2.93
C LEU A 109 -2.10 -5.23 3.84
N ALA A 110 -1.65 -6.38 3.34
CA ALA A 110 -1.48 -7.58 4.14
C ALA A 110 -0.47 -7.35 5.29
N ASP A 111 0.70 -6.79 4.98
CA ASP A 111 1.73 -6.46 5.98
C ASP A 111 1.21 -5.46 7.04
N ILE A 112 0.49 -4.42 6.61
CA ILE A 112 -0.17 -3.45 7.51
C ILE A 112 -1.16 -4.17 8.43
N PHE A 113 -1.99 -5.05 7.88
CA PHE A 113 -3.03 -5.73 8.64
C PHE A 113 -2.45 -6.76 9.62
N GLU A 114 -1.42 -7.52 9.23
CA GLU A 114 -0.69 -8.39 10.15
C GLU A 114 -0.08 -7.61 11.32
N LYS A 115 0.52 -6.45 11.03
CA LYS A 115 1.06 -5.59 12.09
C LYS A 115 -0.04 -5.07 13.02
N PHE A 116 -1.19 -4.71 12.46
CA PHE A 116 -2.36 -4.31 13.26
C PHE A 116 -2.85 -5.46 14.15
N ARG A 117 -2.91 -6.69 13.64
CA ARG A 117 -3.24 -7.89 14.43
C ARG A 117 -2.27 -8.09 15.59
N ASP A 118 -0.96 -8.02 15.34
CA ASP A 118 0.07 -8.14 16.37
C ASP A 118 -0.11 -7.10 17.49
N VAL A 119 -0.36 -5.84 17.13
CA VAL A 119 -0.56 -4.75 18.10
C VAL A 119 -1.83 -4.98 18.92
N CYS A 120 -2.94 -5.35 18.29
CA CYS A 120 -4.20 -5.61 18.98
C CYS A 120 -4.12 -6.84 19.90
N LEU A 121 -3.50 -7.91 19.44
CA LEU A 121 -3.25 -9.12 20.24
C LEU A 121 -2.36 -8.79 21.44
N LYS A 122 -1.28 -8.01 21.26
CA LYS A 122 -0.38 -7.61 22.34
C LYS A 122 -1.08 -6.73 23.37
N THR A 123 -1.85 -5.74 22.92
CA THR A 123 -2.42 -4.66 23.75
C THR A 123 -3.76 -5.04 24.39
N TYR A 124 -4.66 -5.64 23.62
CA TYR A 124 -6.06 -5.88 24.04
C TYR A 124 -6.37 -7.37 24.22
N LYS A 125 -5.47 -8.28 23.82
CA LYS A 125 -5.75 -9.73 23.77
C LYS A 125 -7.00 -10.02 22.94
N LEU A 126 -7.16 -9.27 21.84
CA LEU A 126 -8.22 -9.39 20.87
C LEU A 126 -7.58 -9.43 19.48
N ASP A 127 -8.03 -10.35 18.65
CA ASP A 127 -7.61 -10.42 17.26
C ASP A 127 -8.64 -9.65 16.40
N PRO A 128 -8.20 -8.59 15.69
CA PRO A 128 -9.11 -7.76 14.89
C PRO A 128 -9.75 -8.52 13.73
N ALA A 129 -9.21 -9.67 13.31
CA ALA A 129 -9.83 -10.51 12.28
C ALA A 129 -11.19 -11.11 12.69
N TRP A 130 -11.53 -11.10 13.98
CA TRP A 130 -12.84 -11.53 14.50
C TRP A 130 -13.90 -10.45 14.50
N TYR A 131 -13.58 -9.25 13.97
CA TYR A 131 -14.46 -8.10 14.00
C TYR A 131 -14.67 -7.57 12.59
N PHE A 132 -15.93 -7.29 12.25
CA PHE A 132 -16.27 -6.68 10.96
C PHE A 132 -15.71 -5.28 10.80
N THR A 133 -15.57 -4.52 11.90
CA THR A 133 -15.15 -3.12 11.86
C THR A 133 -14.30 -2.74 13.09
N ALA A 134 -13.46 -1.72 12.92
CA ALA A 134 -12.62 -1.19 13.99
C ALA A 134 -13.40 -0.66 15.21
N PRO A 135 -14.60 -0.04 15.08
CA PRO A 135 -15.45 0.29 16.22
C PRO A 135 -15.90 -0.93 17.02
N GLY A 136 -16.26 -2.04 16.37
CA GLY A 136 -16.64 -3.28 17.07
C GLY A 136 -15.50 -3.85 17.92
N LEU A 137 -14.28 -3.85 17.36
CA LEU A 137 -13.07 -4.19 18.11
C LEU A 137 -12.85 -3.24 19.29
N SER A 138 -12.96 -1.93 19.06
CA SER A 138 -12.72 -0.90 20.08
C SER A 138 -13.71 -1.01 21.24
N TRP A 139 -14.97 -1.33 20.95
CA TRP A 139 -16.00 -1.58 21.96
C TRP A 139 -15.62 -2.74 22.88
N ASN A 140 -15.24 -3.88 22.33
CA ASN A 140 -14.80 -5.03 23.13
C ASN A 140 -13.46 -4.76 23.85
N ALA A 141 -12.55 -4.02 23.24
CA ALA A 141 -11.31 -3.61 23.87
C ALA A 141 -11.57 -2.72 25.09
N MET A 142 -12.53 -1.80 25.01
CA MET A 142 -12.99 -0.96 26.13
C MET A 142 -13.58 -1.82 27.24
N LEU A 143 -14.47 -2.76 26.93
CA LEU A 143 -15.10 -3.64 27.92
C LEU A 143 -14.10 -4.56 28.65
N LYS A 144 -13.01 -4.93 27.99
CA LYS A 144 -11.92 -5.72 28.61
C LYS A 144 -11.05 -4.92 29.57
N LYS A 145 -11.04 -3.59 29.51
CA LYS A 145 -10.28 -2.79 30.49
C LYS A 145 -11.07 -2.78 31.81
N PRO A 146 -10.50 -3.24 32.94
CA PRO A 146 -11.17 -3.14 34.22
C PRO A 146 -11.44 -1.67 34.55
N LYS A 147 -12.57 -1.42 35.21
CA LYS A 147 -13.00 -0.09 35.66
C LYS A 147 -11.82 0.62 36.34
N LEU A 148 -11.54 1.86 35.92
CA LEU A 148 -10.76 2.79 36.71
C LEU A 148 -11.47 2.93 38.06
N ASN A 149 -10.80 2.52 39.14
CA ASN A 149 -11.21 2.85 40.50
C ASN A 149 -11.00 4.33 40.75
#